data_AF-A0A2E8L0C7-F1
#
_entry.id   AF-A0A2E8L0C7-F1
#
_cell.length_a   1.000
_cell.length_b   1.000
_cell.length_c   1.000
_cell.angle_alpha   90.00
_cell.angle_beta   90.00
_cell.angle_gamma   90.00
#
_symmetry.space_group_name_H-M   'P 1'
#
loop_
_entity.id
_entity.type
_entity.pdbx_description
1 polymer ?
#
loop_
_entity_poly.entity_id
_entity_poly.type
_entity_poly.pdbx_seq_one_letter_code
_entity_poly.pdbx_strand_id
1 'polypeptide(L)'
;MSSPVKVLAATFCVLLVSCGSEDAPTQETSPQVAAFFSRQSADSDGEPENAGPELGSFGVDLSHQDPDIRPGDDFFRYANGKWL
;
A
#
# COMPACT_ATOMS: atom_id res chain seq x y z
N MET A 1 -40.64 -30.51 -11.24
CA MET A 1 -40.50 -30.18 -9.81
C MET A 1 -39.02 -30.03 -9.53
N SER A 2 -38.49 -28.80 -9.63
CA SER A 2 -37.05 -28.59 -9.41
C SER A 2 -36.78 -28.66 -7.91
N SER A 3 -35.87 -29.54 -7.51
CA SER A 3 -35.55 -29.77 -6.10
C SER A 3 -34.92 -28.52 -5.49
N PRO A 4 -35.30 -28.11 -4.26
CA PRO A 4 -34.73 -26.94 -3.61
C PRO A 4 -33.20 -27.04 -3.45
N VAL A 5 -32.67 -28.27 -3.37
CA VAL A 5 -31.23 -28.55 -3.35
C VAL A 5 -30.53 -28.15 -4.66
N LYS A 6 -31.21 -28.33 -5.80
CA LYS A 6 -30.68 -27.94 -7.12
C LYS A 6 -30.71 -26.43 -7.32
N VAL A 7 -31.71 -25.75 -6.77
CA VAL A 7 -31.80 -24.28 -6.79
C VAL A 7 -30.72 -23.67 -5.89
N LEU A 8 -30.51 -24.23 -4.69
CA LEU A 8 -29.46 -23.79 -3.76
C LEU A 8 -28.05 -24.00 -4.32
N ALA A 9 -27.79 -25.12 -4.98
CA ALA A 9 -26.48 -25.40 -5.59
C ALA A 9 -26.18 -24.45 -6.76
N ALA A 10 -27.20 -24.12 -7.57
CA ALA A 10 -27.03 -23.22 -8.71
C ALA A 10 -26.74 -21.77 -8.29
N THR A 11 -27.37 -21.27 -7.21
CA THR A 11 -27.12 -19.91 -6.71
C THR A 11 -25.74 -19.77 -6.06
N PHE A 12 -25.24 -20.81 -5.39
CA PHE A 12 -23.90 -20.78 -4.80
C PHE A 12 -22.80 -20.70 -5.86
N CYS A 13 -22.93 -21.43 -6.98
CA CYS A 13 -21.96 -21.38 -8.07
C CYS A 13 -21.87 -20.00 -8.76
N VAL A 14 -22.98 -19.25 -8.81
CA VAL A 14 -23.00 -17.89 -9.39
C VAL A 14 -22.30 -16.88 -8.47
N LEU A 15 -22.36 -17.06 -7.14
CA LEU A 15 -21.69 -16.16 -6.20
C LEU A 15 -20.15 -16.35 -6.21
N LEU A 16 -19.67 -17.58 -6.42
CA LEU A 16 -18.23 -17.84 -6.49
C LEU A 16 -17.56 -17.24 -7.74
N VAL A 17 -18.28 -17.13 -8.87
CA VAL A 17 -17.72 -16.54 -10.10
C VAL A 17 -17.55 -15.02 -10.00
N SER A 18 -18.23 -14.35 -9.06
CA SER A 18 -18.16 -12.90 -8.87
C SER A 18 -17.05 -12.44 -7.92
N CYS A 19 -16.41 -13.36 -7.18
CA CYS A 19 -15.24 -13.05 -6.33
C CYS A 19 -13.90 -13.34 -7.03
N GLY A 20 -13.92 -13.84 -8.26
CA GLY A 20 -12.74 -13.93 -9.10
C GLY A 20 -12.44 -12.60 -9.76
N SER A 21 -11.80 -11.68 -9.03
CA SER A 21 -11.10 -10.56 -9.65
C SER A 21 -10.02 -11.13 -10.58
N GLU A 22 -10.27 -11.04 -11.88
CA GLU A 22 -9.24 -11.06 -12.90
C GLU A 22 -8.41 -9.77 -12.76
N ASP A 23 -7.43 -9.78 -11.84
CA ASP A 23 -6.29 -8.88 -11.96
C ASP A 23 -5.40 -9.45 -13.07
N ALA A 24 -5.78 -9.16 -14.32
CA ALA A 24 -4.83 -9.21 -15.39
C ALA A 24 -3.79 -8.12 -15.09
N PRO A 25 -2.48 -8.44 -15.00
CA PRO A 25 -1.48 -7.40 -15.03
C PRO A 25 -1.46 -6.88 -16.46
N THR A 26 -2.33 -5.91 -16.77
CA THR A 26 -2.11 -5.04 -17.90
C THR A 26 -0.86 -4.25 -17.53
N GLN A 27 0.26 -4.77 -18.00
CA GLN A 27 1.53 -4.10 -18.06
C GLN A 27 1.36 -2.95 -19.07
N GLU A 28 0.67 -1.90 -18.66
CA GLU A 28 0.80 -0.57 -19.22
C GLU A 28 2.26 -0.18 -18.96
N THR A 29 3.13 -0.50 -19.92
CA THR A 29 4.45 0.12 -20.04
C THR A 29 4.21 1.59 -20.31
N SER A 30 3.96 2.34 -19.24
CA SER A 30 3.92 3.79 -19.26
C SER A 30 5.38 4.26 -19.31
N PRO A 31 5.86 4.88 -20.42
CA PRO A 31 7.26 5.29 -20.54
C PRO A 31 7.65 6.44 -19.58
N GLN A 32 6.74 6.87 -18.72
CA GLN A 32 6.85 8.10 -17.94
C GLN A 32 7.86 7.97 -16.78
N VAL A 33 8.12 6.77 -16.26
CA VAL A 33 9.05 6.60 -15.11
C VAL A 33 10.51 6.90 -15.48
N ALA A 34 10.86 6.89 -16.76
CA ALA A 34 12.21 7.24 -17.22
C ALA A 34 12.42 8.75 -17.41
N ALA A 35 11.35 9.55 -17.56
CA ALA A 35 11.47 10.97 -17.89
C ALA A 35 11.67 11.89 -16.67
N PHE A 36 11.31 11.44 -15.46
CA PHE A 36 11.41 12.29 -14.26
C PHE A 36 12.80 12.31 -13.62
N PHE A 37 13.66 11.32 -13.87
CA PHE A 37 14.98 11.26 -13.26
C PHE A 37 16.08 12.03 -14.01
N SER A 38 15.84 12.45 -15.26
CA SER A 38 16.90 13.02 -16.12
C SER A 38 16.89 14.55 -16.26
N ARG A 39 16.13 15.29 -15.45
CA ARG A 39 16.03 16.75 -15.60
C ARG A 39 16.57 17.59 -14.44
N GLN A 40 17.13 16.99 -13.38
CA GLN A 40 17.54 17.77 -12.20
C GLN A 40 19.03 18.15 -12.16
N SER A 41 19.77 18.00 -13.25
CA SER A 41 21.18 18.37 -13.28
C SER A 41 21.44 19.50 -14.26
N ALA A 42 21.01 20.71 -13.92
CA ALA A 42 21.61 21.93 -14.46
C ALA A 42 21.40 23.12 -13.50
N ASP A 43 22.54 23.52 -12.94
CA ASP A 43 22.88 24.86 -12.43
C ASP A 43 22.41 25.26 -11.02
N SER A 44 23.36 25.20 -10.08
CA SER A 44 23.38 26.01 -8.85
C SER A 44 24.81 25.99 -8.30
N ASP A 45 25.68 26.85 -8.86
CA ASP A 45 26.94 27.26 -8.23
C ASP A 45 26.64 28.23 -7.09
N GLY A 46 26.11 27.69 -6.00
CA GLY A 46 25.95 28.36 -4.72
C GLY A 46 26.28 27.35 -3.62
N GLU A 47 27.26 27.68 -2.78
CA GLU A 47 27.62 26.89 -1.61
C GLU A 47 26.34 26.63 -0.79
N PRO A 48 25.92 25.36 -0.58
CA PRO A 48 24.75 25.08 0.21
C PRO A 48 25.09 25.40 1.66
N GLU A 49 24.88 26.66 2.03
CA GLU A 49 24.62 27.01 3.42
C GLU A 49 23.52 26.05 3.89
N ASN A 50 23.75 25.40 5.03
CA ASN A 50 22.93 24.31 5.55
C ASN A 50 21.50 24.80 5.83
N ALA A 51 20.72 24.98 4.78
CA ALA A 51 19.31 25.29 4.83
C ALA A 51 18.65 23.96 5.17
N GLY A 52 18.48 23.74 6.48
CA GLY A 52 17.65 22.66 6.98
C GLY A 52 16.24 22.72 6.36
N PRO A 53 15.44 21.65 6.52
CA PRO A 53 14.09 21.63 5.97
C PRO A 53 13.28 22.85 6.44
N GLU A 54 12.70 23.59 5.48
CA GLU A 54 11.94 24.83 5.70
C GLU A 54 10.80 24.69 6.72
N LEU A 55 10.23 23.49 6.82
CA LEU A 55 9.09 23.19 7.68
C LEU A 55 9.51 22.48 8.98
N GLY A 56 10.81 22.35 9.25
CA GLY A 56 11.34 21.69 10.43
C GLY A 56 11.46 20.16 10.30
N SER A 57 11.56 19.48 11.44
CA SER A 57 11.75 18.04 11.51
C SER A 57 10.42 17.31 11.64
N PHE A 58 10.20 16.32 10.77
CA PHE A 58 9.04 15.44 10.81
C PHE A 58 9.48 14.02 11.16
N GLY A 59 8.57 13.26 11.77
CA GLY A 59 8.80 11.87 12.13
C GLY A 59 7.51 11.17 12.54
N VAL A 60 7.63 9.88 12.83
CA VAL A 60 6.57 9.05 13.40
C VAL A 60 6.84 8.84 14.88
N ASP A 61 5.80 8.94 15.72
CA ASP A 61 5.90 8.62 17.13
C ASP A 61 5.85 7.10 17.32
N LEU A 62 6.96 6.53 17.82
CA LEU A 62 7.10 5.09 18.07
C LEU A 62 6.83 4.74 19.54
N SER A 63 6.47 5.70 20.40
CA SER A 63 6.30 5.48 21.84
C SER A 63 5.19 4.48 22.16
N HIS A 64 4.24 4.29 21.25
CA HIS A 64 3.04 3.46 21.40
C HIS A 64 3.15 2.06 20.79
N GLN A 65 4.30 1.76 20.19
CA GLN A 65 4.58 0.49 19.57
C GLN A 65 4.73 -0.63 20.62
N ASP A 66 4.26 -1.83 20.31
CA ASP A 66 4.48 -3.06 21.07
C ASP A 66 5.60 -3.90 20.41
N PRO A 67 6.81 -3.97 21.00
CA PRO A 67 7.96 -4.66 20.39
C PRO A 67 7.89 -6.19 20.49
N ASP A 68 6.96 -6.76 21.28
CA ASP A 68 6.82 -8.21 21.42
C ASP A 68 6.10 -8.82 20.21
N ILE A 69 5.38 -7.99 19.44
CA ILE A 69 4.71 -8.39 18.21
C ILE A 69 5.64 -8.15 17.02
N ARG A 70 5.87 -9.16 16.19
CA ARG A 70 6.60 -8.94 14.93
C ARG A 70 5.70 -8.14 13.98
N PRO A 71 6.22 -7.07 13.32
CA PRO A 71 5.41 -6.26 12.41
C PRO A 71 4.76 -7.05 11.27
N GLY A 72 5.38 -8.17 10.87
CA GLY A 72 4.87 -9.04 9.80
C GLY A 72 3.75 -9.99 10.23
N ASP A 73 3.54 -10.22 11.53
CA ASP A 73 2.46 -11.06 12.04
C ASP A 73 1.17 -10.24 12.20
N ASP A 74 1.28 -9.06 12.83
CA ASP A 74 0.17 -8.10 12.98
C ASP A 74 0.72 -6.68 13.12
N PHE A 75 0.71 -5.93 12.02
CA PHE A 75 1.21 -4.56 12.01
C PHE A 75 0.35 -3.61 12.85
N PHE A 76 -0.96 -3.81 12.89
CA PHE A 76 -1.86 -2.90 13.63
C PHE A 76 -1.61 -3.00 15.12
N ARG A 77 -1.48 -4.23 15.64
CA ARG A 77 -1.09 -4.47 17.03
C ARG A 77 0.34 -4.02 17.31
N TYR A 78 1.29 -4.26 16.41
CA TYR A 78 2.65 -3.76 16.58
C TYR A 78 2.69 -2.23 16.72
N ALA A 79 2.03 -1.50 15.81
CA ALA A 79 2.10 -0.04 15.79
C ALA A 79 1.29 0.64 16.92
N ASN A 80 0.17 0.03 17.35
CA ASN A 80 -0.78 0.64 18.29
C ASN A 80 -0.93 -0.14 19.61
N GLY A 81 -0.06 -1.11 19.90
CA GLY A 81 -0.29 -2.10 20.96
C GLY A 81 -0.43 -1.52 22.36
N LYS A 82 0.15 -0.34 22.63
CA LYS A 82 -0.06 0.36 23.92
C LYS A 82 -1.40 1.09 24.05
N TRP A 83 -2.16 1.24 22.97
CA TRP A 83 -3.50 1.84 22.95
C TRP A 83 -4.64 0.81 22.96
N LEU A 84 -4.35 -0.43 22.58
CA LEU A 84 -5.30 -1.53 22.39
C LEU A 84 -5.57 -2.30 23.69
#